data_AF-A0A349A1X2-F1
#
_entry.id   AF-A0A349A1X2-F1
#
_cell.length_a   1.000
_cell.length_b   1.000
_cell.length_c   1.000
_cell.angle_alpha   90.00
_cell.angle_beta   90.00
_cell.angle_gamma   90.00
#
_symmetry.space_group_name_H-M   'P 1'
#
loop_
_entity.id
_entity.type
_entity.pdbx_description
1 polymer ?
#
loop_
_entity_poly.entity_id
_entity_poly.type
_entity_poly.pdbx_seq_one_letter_code
_entity_poly.pdbx_strand_id
1 'polypeptide(L)' 'MSAFSIVRWCGPFALFLVSSLFLLFGIYVMVRTYHLENPLEFVMAFFSSSLIILISMVGMISPSVQVYLAWRKR' A
#
# COMPACT_ATOMS: atom_id res chain seq x y z
N MET A 1 21.81 -18.28 16.69
CA MET A 1 20.87 -18.34 15.55
C MET A 1 19.72 -17.34 15.78
N SER A 2 19.92 -16.03 15.59
CA SER A 2 18.87 -15.01 15.82
C SER A 2 18.82 -13.92 14.74
N ALA A 3 19.94 -13.60 14.08
CA ALA A 3 20.01 -12.57 13.04
C ALA A 3 19.16 -12.89 11.79
N PHE A 4 19.07 -14.17 11.39
CA PHE A 4 18.36 -14.58 10.17
C PHE A 4 16.83 -14.46 10.28
N SER A 5 16.26 -14.61 11.50
CA SER A 5 14.82 -14.48 11.73
C SER A 5 14.35 -13.02 11.76
N ILE A 6 15.18 -12.11 12.30
CA ILE A 6 14.86 -10.66 12.39
C ILE A 6 14.90 -10.03 11.00
N VAL A 7 15.91 -10.34 10.17
CA VAL A 7 15.98 -9.90 8.77
C VAL A 7 14.74 -10.35 7.98
N ARG A 8 14.27 -11.57 8.22
CA ARG A 8 13.08 -12.12 7.53
C ARG A 8 11.77 -11.43 7.93
N TRP A 9 11.72 -10.77 9.08
CA TRP A 9 10.55 -9.98 9.54
C TRP A 9 10.68 -8.47 9.27
N CYS A 10 11.89 -7.95 9.14
CA CYS A 10 12.14 -6.53 8.86
C CYS A 10 11.63 -6.12 7.46
N GLY A 11 11.80 -6.98 6.46
CA GLY A 11 11.29 -6.74 5.09
C GLY A 11 9.77 -6.53 5.04
N PRO A 12 8.96 -7.49 5.52
CA PRO A 12 7.50 -7.35 5.59
C PRO A 12 7.03 -6.11 6.35
N PHE A 13 7.70 -5.77 7.45
CA PHE A 13 7.37 -4.60 8.27
C PHE A 13 7.64 -3.29 7.51
N ALA A 14 8.80 -3.16 6.87
CA ALA A 14 9.12 -2.00 6.04
C ALA A 14 8.14 -1.86 4.87
N LEU A 15 7.78 -2.97 4.23
CA LEU A 15 6.85 -2.98 3.09
C LEU A 15 5.44 -2.58 3.51
N PHE A 16 4.99 -3.01 4.70
CA PHE A 16 3.73 -2.56 5.30
C PHE A 16 3.74 -1.05 5.59
N LEU A 17 4.83 -0.54 6.18
CA LEU A 17 4.97 0.88 6.52
C LEU A 17 4.96 1.76 5.26
N VAL A 18 5.74 1.39 4.24
CA VAL A 18 5.79 2.08 2.94
C VAL A 18 4.43 2.03 2.26
N SER A 19 3.77 0.87 2.23
CA SER A 19 2.44 0.73 1.62
C SER A 19 1.40 1.59 2.33
N SER A 20 1.47 1.72 3.66
CA SER A 20 0.58 2.60 4.43
C SER A 20 0.78 4.08 4.09
N LEU A 21 2.02 4.53 3.92
CA LEU A 21 2.31 5.90 3.50
C LEU A 21 1.81 6.17 2.08
N PHE A 22 2.01 5.20 1.18
CA PHE A 22 1.56 5.29 -0.21
C PHE A 22 0.03 5.28 -0.33
N LEU A 23 -0.66 4.56 0.56
CA LEU A 23 -2.11 4.56 0.65
C LEU A 23 -2.66 5.92 1.09
N LEU A 24 -2.07 6.52 2.13
CA LEU A 24 -2.43 7.87 2.57
C LEU A 24 -2.18 8.90 1.47
N PHE A 25 -1.07 8.78 0.75
CA PHE A 25 -0.76 9.61 -0.41
C PHE A 25 -1.82 9.46 -1.52
N GLY A 26 -2.23 8.22 -1.84
CA GLY A 26 -3.29 7.95 -2.81
C GLY A 26 -4.62 8.62 -2.43
N ILE A 27 -5.04 8.50 -1.16
CA ILE A 27 -6.25 9.16 -0.64
C ILE A 27 -6.10 10.69 -0.74
N TYR A 28 -4.95 11.24 -0.36
CA TYR A 28 -4.70 12.68 -0.44
C TYR A 28 -4.82 13.21 -1.87
N VAL A 29 -4.24 12.51 -2.84
CA VAL A 29 -4.39 12.85 -4.26
C VAL A 29 -5.86 12.76 -4.65
N MET A 30 -6.57 11.69 -4.29
CA MET A 30 -8.00 11.54 -4.61
C MET A 30 -8.84 12.72 -4.06
N VAL A 31 -8.61 13.14 -2.83
CA VAL A 31 -9.31 14.30 -2.24
C VAL A 31 -9.01 15.60 -2.99
N ARG A 32 -7.75 15.79 -3.43
CA ARG A 32 -7.38 16.95 -4.25
C ARG A 32 -8.05 16.94 -5.61
N THR A 33 -8.26 15.76 -6.21
CA THR A 33 -8.89 15.69 -7.53
C THR A 33 -10.31 16.21 -7.54
N TYR A 34 -11.07 16.06 -6.45
CA TYR A 34 -12.41 16.65 -6.35
C TYR A 34 -12.45 18.18 -6.42
N HIS A 35 -11.31 18.85 -6.22
CA HIS A 35 -11.21 20.30 -6.34
C HIS A 35 -10.80 20.76 -7.75
N LEU A 36 -10.53 19.83 -8.69
CA LEU A 36 -10.15 20.19 -10.04
C LEU A 36 -11.39 20.56 -10.87
N GLU A 37 -11.37 21.77 -11.43
CA GLU A 37 -12.44 22.28 -12.31
C GLU A 37 -12.40 21.66 -13.71
N ASN A 38 -11.22 21.23 -14.16
CA ASN A 38 -11.04 20.65 -15.49
C ASN A 38 -11.42 19.16 -15.48
N PRO A 39 -12.44 18.74 -16.26
CA PRO A 39 -12.96 17.37 -16.21
C PRO A 39 -11.97 16.33 -16.73
N LEU A 40 -11.12 16.69 -17.70
CA LEU A 40 -10.10 15.79 -18.24
C LEU A 40 -9.04 15.46 -17.19
N GLU A 41 -8.53 16.50 -16.51
CA GLU A 41 -7.55 16.38 -15.44
C GLU A 41 -8.13 15.65 -14.21
N PHE A 42 -9.41 15.89 -13.89
CA PHE A 42 -10.13 15.16 -12.86
C PHE A 42 -10.09 13.65 -13.12
N VAL A 43 -10.50 13.20 -14.32
CA VAL A 43 -10.56 11.77 -14.64
C VAL A 43 -9.17 11.14 -14.60
N MET A 44 -8.16 11.80 -15.18
CA MET A 44 -6.79 11.27 -15.19
C MET A 44 -6.22 11.14 -13.77
N ALA A 45 -6.37 12.17 -12.96
CA ALA A 45 -5.83 12.17 -11.60
C ALA A 45 -6.64 11.26 -10.66
N PHE A 46 -7.97 11.20 -10.80
CA PHE A 46 -8.83 10.28 -10.04
C PHE A 46 -8.47 8.82 -10.33
N PHE A 47 -8.31 8.47 -11.61
CA PHE A 47 -7.92 7.12 -12.02
C PHE A 47 -6.51 6.76 -11.51
N SER A 48 -5.55 7.69 -11.65
CA SER A 48 -4.20 7.51 -11.11
C SER A 48 -4.20 7.30 -9.60
N SER A 49 -4.94 8.12 -8.84
CA SER A 49 -5.07 7.98 -7.39
C SER A 49 -5.69 6.64 -6.98
N SER A 50 -6.67 6.17 -7.73
CA SER A 50 -7.32 4.87 -7.51
C SER A 50 -6.33 3.71 -7.71
N LEU A 51 -5.49 3.76 -8.74
CA LEU A 51 -4.43 2.77 -8.96
C LEU A 51 -3.38 2.79 -7.84
N ILE A 52 -2.99 3.97 -7.37
CA ILE A 52 -2.08 4.12 -6.23
C ILE A 52 -2.68 3.45 -4.99
N ILE A 53 -3.96 3.71 -4.69
CA ILE A 53 -4.66 3.08 -3.56
C ILE A 53 -4.71 1.55 -3.73
N LEU A 54 -5.03 1.07 -4.94
CA LEU A 54 -5.13 -0.37 -5.21
C LEU A 54 -3.79 -1.10 -5.01
N ILE A 55 -2.70 -0.55 -5.56
CA ILE A 55 -1.35 -1.11 -5.41
C ILE A 55 -0.94 -1.08 -3.93
N SER A 56 -1.28 -0.01 -3.22
CA SER A 56 -0.98 0.12 -1.78
C SER A 56 -1.74 -0.90 -0.94
N MET A 57 -3.02 -1.18 -1.26
CA MET A 57 -3.79 -2.25 -0.62
C MET A 57 -3.14 -3.62 -0.83
N VAL A 58 -2.73 -3.93 -2.07
CA VAL A 58 -2.04 -5.20 -2.36
C VAL A 58 -0.70 -5.29 -1.61
N GLY A 59 0.02 -4.17 -1.52
CA GLY A 59 1.25 -4.04 -0.74
C GLY A 59 1.03 -4.28 0.76
N MET A 60 -0.10 -3.87 1.33
CA MET A 60 -0.48 -4.20 2.71
C MET A 60 -0.92 -5.66 2.87
N ILE A 61 -1.66 -6.23 1.91
CA ILE A 61 -2.18 -7.61 1.98
C ILE A 61 -1.04 -8.63 1.87
N SER A 62 -0.04 -8.38 1.03
CA SER A 62 1.08 -9.29 0.78
C SER A 62 1.82 -9.76 2.06
N PRO A 63 2.29 -8.87 2.95
CA PRO A 63 2.88 -9.28 4.22
C PRO A 63 1.86 -9.94 5.16
N SER A 64 0.60 -9.48 5.17
CA SER A 64 -0.46 -10.11 5.98
C SER A 64 -0.72 -11.57 5.59
N VAL A 65 -0.72 -11.89 4.29
CA VAL A 65 -0.89 -13.26 3.79
C VAL A 65 0.31 -14.12 4.15
N GLN A 66 1.54 -13.60 4.01
CA GLN A 66 2.75 -14.35 4.40
C GLN A 66 2.76 -14.68 5.89
N VAL A 67 2.34 -13.73 6.74
CA VAL A 67 2.17 -13.97 8.17
C VAL A 67 1.10 -15.03 8.38
N TYR A 68 -0.09 -14.90 7.79
CA TYR A 68 -1.16 -15.90 7.94
C TYR A 68 -0.76 -17.31 7.50
N LEU A 69 -0.06 -17.44 6.37
CA LEU A 69 0.46 -18.73 5.88
C LEU A 69 1.55 -19.29 6.80
N ALA A 70 2.40 -18.44 7.39
CA ALA A 70 3.40 -18.86 8.38
C ALA A 70 2.76 -19.35 9.68
N TRP A 71 1.65 -18.72 10.11
CA TRP A 71 0.85 -19.18 11.24
C TRP A 71 0.14 -20.51 10.95
N ARG A 72 -0.37 -20.70 9.73
CA ARG A 72 -1.08 -21.93 9.34
C ARG A 72 -0.18 -23.15 9.15
N LYS A 73 1.12 -22.95 8.92
CA LYS A 73 2.09 -24.05 8.73
C LYS A 73 2.73 -24.53 10.03
N ARG A 74 2.30 -24.00 11.17
CA ARG A 74 2.78 -24.40 12.50
C ARG A 74 1.69 -25.16 13.25
#